data_AF-A0AAN6Y4N3-F1
#
_entry.id   AF-A0AAN6Y4N3-F1
#
_cell.length_a   1.000
_cell.length_b   1.000
_cell.length_c   1.000
_cell.angle_alpha   90.00
_cell.angle_beta   90.00
_cell.angle_gamma   90.00
#
_symmetry.space_group_name_H-M   'P 1'
#
loop_
_entity.id
_entity.type
_entity.pdbx_description
1 polymer ?
#
loop_
_entity_poly.entity_id
_entity_poly.type
_entity_poly.pdbx_seq_one_letter_code
_entity_poly.pdbx_strand_id
1 'polypeptide(L)'
;MKFILLSGLLAFLVPALAMPSGLEFRGNTIDKRDITAQEFSSLGLFAQYAAAAQCNYANTAGKSIACGGSACPLVQASSAKTIRGFTTAVTDTKGYIAVDSTRSLIILSFKGSESIQNWITNVLFFQISCSFAPGCKVHLGFAAAWEESSEAVIAGIKAAKAANPSYKLVITGHSLGGAVGTLAAAYLRQLGYPADLYTYGSPRVGNEAFVKFVSEQAGAEYRVTHTDDPVPKLPPLQANFRHTSPEYWITSKNNVVPSTTDVSVCTGYGTKDCSESTPGFNTTAHVWYFGPIAGCAGGSGSSKRSQAVAGDRELLFGRGARVEERGWEIKLREYLAMDQD
;
A
#
# COMPACT_ATOMS: atom_id res chain seq x y z
N MET A 1 4.23 81.21 -16.17
CA MET A 1 5.44 80.68 -15.50
C MET A 1 5.10 79.33 -14.87
N LYS A 2 5.68 78.24 -15.38
CA LYS A 2 5.67 76.89 -14.82
C LYS A 2 6.73 76.81 -13.71
N PHE A 3 6.42 76.33 -12.51
CA PHE A 3 7.36 75.70 -11.56
C PHE A 3 6.55 74.75 -10.66
N ILE A 4 6.48 73.46 -11.00
CA ILE A 4 7.29 72.32 -10.51
C ILE A 4 6.76 71.72 -9.19
N LEU A 5 6.24 70.49 -9.31
CA LEU A 5 5.95 69.56 -8.21
C LEU A 5 7.23 69.20 -7.45
N LEU A 6 7.17 69.20 -6.12
CA LEU A 6 7.99 68.31 -5.29
C LEU A 6 7.06 67.49 -4.38
N SER A 7 6.82 66.25 -4.79
CA SER A 7 6.31 65.18 -3.91
C SER A 7 7.50 64.52 -3.20
N GLY A 8 7.74 64.90 -1.95
CA GLY A 8 8.70 64.23 -1.08
C GLY A 8 8.06 63.04 -0.38
N LEU A 9 8.40 61.83 -0.82
CA LEU A 9 8.09 60.58 -0.12
C LEU A 9 8.96 60.50 1.15
N LEU A 10 8.34 60.46 2.34
CA LEU A 10 9.04 60.03 3.55
C LEU A 10 9.21 58.51 3.52
N ALA A 11 10.46 58.05 3.35
CA ALA A 11 10.84 56.66 3.53
C ALA A 11 10.96 56.34 5.03
N PHE A 12 10.07 55.50 5.55
CA PHE A 12 10.24 54.88 6.86
C PHE A 12 11.32 53.78 6.75
N LEU A 13 12.45 54.00 7.41
CA LEU A 13 13.49 52.99 7.64
C LEU A 13 12.95 51.92 8.59
N VAL A 14 12.67 50.72 8.07
CA VAL A 14 12.48 49.51 8.88
C VAL A 14 13.87 48.90 9.12
N PRO A 15 14.25 48.53 10.36
CA PRO A 15 15.53 47.89 10.60
C PRO A 15 15.56 46.53 9.91
N ALA A 16 16.58 46.29 9.09
CA ALA A 16 16.86 44.98 8.53
C ALA A 16 17.24 44.02 9.67
N LEU A 17 16.33 43.13 10.05
CA LEU A 17 16.68 41.95 10.83
C LEU A 17 17.60 41.09 9.97
N ALA A 18 18.86 40.96 10.40
CA ALA A 18 19.79 40.01 9.85
C ALA A 18 19.18 38.61 9.93
N MET A 19 18.94 38.00 8.76
CA MET A 19 18.57 36.59 8.71
C MET A 19 19.78 35.76 9.17
N PRO A 20 19.58 34.77 10.06
CA PRO A 20 20.66 33.87 10.43
C PRO A 20 21.10 33.13 9.16
N SER A 21 22.32 33.42 8.73
CA SER A 21 22.99 32.68 7.68
C SER A 21 23.41 31.34 8.29
N GLY A 22 22.83 30.25 7.81
CA GLY A 22 23.18 28.90 8.25
C GLY A 22 22.00 28.08 8.75
N LEU A 23 21.01 27.82 7.88
CA LEU A 23 20.30 26.55 7.98
C LEU A 23 21.22 25.49 7.34
N GLU A 24 22.11 24.92 8.15
CA GLU A 24 22.72 23.64 7.78
C GLU A 24 21.58 22.64 7.62
N PHE A 25 21.40 22.12 6.40
CA PHE A 25 20.59 20.93 6.16
C PHE A 25 21.22 19.79 6.95
N ARG A 26 20.75 19.56 8.18
CA ARG A 26 20.95 18.30 8.87
C ARG A 26 20.22 17.24 8.05
N GLY A 27 20.97 16.40 7.36
CA GLY A 27 20.43 15.18 6.76
C GLY A 27 19.60 14.43 7.79
N ASN A 28 18.41 13.98 7.38
CA ASN A 28 17.53 13.15 8.21
C ASN A 28 18.31 11.91 8.67
N THR A 29 18.76 11.90 9.92
CA THR A 29 19.21 10.68 10.57
C THR A 29 17.99 9.80 10.79
N ILE A 30 17.97 8.64 10.13
CA ILE A 30 16.88 7.65 10.23
C ILE A 30 16.94 6.98 11.60
N ASP A 31 15.85 7.06 12.35
CA ASP A 31 15.66 6.26 13.56
C ASP A 31 15.27 4.83 13.16
N LYS A 32 16.28 3.97 13.01
CA LYS A 32 16.06 2.52 12.85
C LYS A 32 15.61 1.96 14.20
N ARG A 33 14.31 1.69 14.34
CA ARG A 33 13.74 1.03 15.54
C ARG A 33 13.45 -0.44 15.29
N ASP A 34 13.49 -1.23 16.36
CA ASP A 34 13.01 -2.61 16.33
C ASP A 34 11.46 -2.66 16.33
N ILE A 35 10.91 -3.72 15.73
CA ILE A 35 9.49 -4.04 15.79
C ILE A 35 9.15 -4.75 17.11
N THR A 36 8.04 -4.39 17.73
CA THR A 36 7.55 -5.13 18.90
C THR A 36 6.90 -6.46 18.50
N ALA A 37 6.89 -7.44 19.42
CA ALA A 37 6.22 -8.73 19.17
C ALA A 37 4.72 -8.58 18.87
N GLN A 38 4.07 -7.58 19.47
CA GLN A 38 2.66 -7.28 19.26
C GLN A 38 2.42 -6.70 17.86
N GLU A 39 3.22 -5.71 17.43
CA GLU A 39 3.15 -5.16 16.08
C GLU A 39 3.36 -6.28 15.05
N PHE A 40 4.41 -7.09 15.23
CA PHE A 40 4.72 -8.21 14.34
C PHE A 40 3.56 -9.21 14.21
N SER A 41 2.93 -9.56 15.34
CA SER A 41 1.75 -10.44 15.35
C SER A 41 0.55 -9.80 14.64
N SER A 42 0.34 -8.49 14.80
CA SER A 42 -0.70 -7.74 14.08
C SER A 42 -0.43 -7.70 12.57
N LEU A 43 0.82 -7.49 12.13
CA LEU A 43 1.19 -7.56 10.71
C LEU A 43 0.83 -8.93 10.12
N GLY A 44 1.16 -10.02 10.81
CA GLY A 44 0.80 -11.38 10.35
C GLY A 44 -0.72 -11.61 10.27
N LEU A 45 -1.49 -11.11 11.25
CA LEU A 45 -2.95 -11.23 11.26
C LEU A 45 -3.60 -10.44 10.12
N PHE A 46 -3.20 -9.17 9.92
CA PHE A 46 -3.84 -8.32 8.92
C PHE A 46 -3.40 -8.63 7.49
N ALA A 47 -2.25 -9.29 7.31
CA ALA A 47 -1.87 -9.94 6.05
C ALA A 47 -2.88 -11.02 5.66
N GLN A 48 -3.39 -11.80 6.61
CA GLN A 48 -4.40 -12.83 6.35
C GLN A 48 -5.77 -12.24 6.01
N TYR A 49 -6.17 -11.12 6.64
CA TYR A 49 -7.39 -10.40 6.23
C TYR A 49 -7.26 -9.78 4.83
N ALA A 50 -6.07 -9.30 4.45
CA ALA A 50 -5.79 -8.88 3.08
C ALA A 50 -5.86 -10.06 2.11
N ALA A 51 -5.29 -11.21 2.46
CA ALA A 51 -5.38 -12.43 1.65
C ALA A 51 -6.82 -12.90 1.45
N ALA A 52 -7.64 -12.81 2.51
CA ALA A 52 -9.05 -13.17 2.47
C ALA A 52 -9.86 -12.30 1.49
N ALA A 53 -9.41 -11.09 1.13
CA ALA A 53 -10.11 -10.24 0.17
C ALA A 53 -10.20 -10.88 -1.22
N GLN A 54 -9.29 -11.78 -1.54
CA GLN A 54 -9.27 -12.52 -2.80
C GLN A 54 -10.42 -13.54 -2.90
N CYS A 55 -10.96 -14.03 -1.78
CA CYS A 55 -12.04 -15.05 -1.76
C CYS A 55 -13.40 -14.51 -1.29
N ASN A 56 -13.44 -13.44 -0.50
CA ASN A 56 -14.62 -13.08 0.30
C ASN A 56 -15.35 -11.81 -0.18
N TYR A 57 -14.91 -11.20 -1.29
CA TYR A 57 -15.52 -9.99 -1.84
C TYR A 57 -16.96 -10.18 -2.33
N ALA A 58 -17.38 -11.42 -2.58
CA ALA A 58 -18.75 -11.77 -2.97
C ALA A 58 -19.60 -12.29 -1.80
N ASN A 59 -19.08 -12.31 -0.56
CA ASN A 59 -19.81 -12.82 0.58
C ASN A 59 -21.00 -11.91 0.96
N THR A 60 -22.07 -12.55 1.39
CA THR A 60 -23.24 -11.88 1.98
C THR A 60 -23.12 -11.77 3.50
N ALA A 61 -24.00 -10.95 4.09
CA ALA A 61 -24.02 -10.71 5.54
C ALA A 61 -24.12 -12.02 6.34
N GLY A 62 -23.34 -12.12 7.42
CA GLY A 62 -23.32 -13.26 8.34
C GLY A 62 -22.48 -14.46 7.88
N LYS A 63 -21.95 -14.46 6.65
CA LYS A 63 -21.04 -15.51 6.18
C LYS A 63 -19.71 -15.43 6.93
N SER A 64 -19.17 -16.58 7.34
CA SER A 64 -17.81 -16.66 7.88
C SER A 64 -16.78 -16.33 6.81
N ILE A 65 -15.68 -15.69 7.21
CA ILE A 65 -14.51 -15.53 6.34
C ILE A 65 -13.86 -16.90 6.13
N ALA A 66 -13.61 -17.27 4.88
CA ALA A 66 -12.95 -18.51 4.52
C ALA A 66 -11.86 -18.27 3.46
N CYS A 67 -10.76 -19.02 3.55
CA CYS A 67 -9.71 -19.00 2.53
C CYS A 67 -9.34 -20.41 2.10
N GLY A 68 -8.83 -20.53 0.88
CA GLY A 68 -8.18 -21.74 0.40
C GLY A 68 -6.77 -21.91 0.99
N GLY A 69 -6.35 -23.16 1.18
CA GLY A 69 -5.01 -23.49 1.65
C GLY A 69 -4.67 -22.90 3.02
N SER A 70 -3.47 -22.34 3.15
CA SER A 70 -2.94 -21.73 4.38
C SER A 70 -3.03 -20.20 4.39
N ALA A 71 -3.87 -19.59 3.54
CA ALA A 71 -3.88 -18.15 3.34
C ALA A 71 -4.43 -17.33 4.53
N CYS A 72 -5.39 -17.87 5.31
CA CYS A 72 -5.93 -17.14 6.47
C CYS A 72 -6.35 -17.98 7.70
N PRO A 73 -5.50 -18.87 8.23
CA PRO A 73 -5.85 -19.75 9.36
C PRO A 73 -6.25 -19.01 10.64
N LEU A 74 -5.60 -17.88 10.98
CA LEU A 74 -5.92 -17.09 12.19
C LEU A 74 -7.28 -16.39 12.07
N VAL A 75 -7.66 -16.04 10.84
CA VAL A 75 -8.97 -15.45 10.54
C VAL A 75 -10.05 -16.53 10.55
N GLN A 76 -9.78 -17.71 10.00
CA GLN A 76 -10.72 -18.85 10.05
C GLN A 76 -10.93 -19.40 11.47
N ALA A 77 -9.92 -19.28 12.34
CA ALA A 77 -10.04 -19.62 13.76
C ALA A 77 -10.80 -18.57 14.58
N SER A 78 -11.15 -17.42 13.99
CA SER A 78 -11.86 -16.33 14.64
C SER A 78 -13.36 -16.37 14.40
N SER A 79 -14.11 -15.57 15.16
CA SER A 79 -15.54 -15.33 14.93
C SER A 79 -15.79 -14.23 13.89
N ALA A 80 -14.91 -14.09 12.88
CA ALA A 80 -15.05 -13.10 11.83
C ALA A 80 -16.21 -13.41 10.87
N LYS A 81 -17.16 -12.47 10.77
CA LYS A 81 -18.33 -12.54 9.88
C LYS A 81 -18.36 -11.37 8.92
N THR A 82 -18.58 -11.64 7.64
CA THR A 82 -18.81 -10.60 6.63
C THR A 82 -20.10 -9.83 6.95
N ILE A 83 -20.02 -8.51 6.95
CA ILE A 83 -21.18 -7.62 6.91
C ILE A 83 -21.65 -7.48 5.47
N ARG A 84 -20.71 -7.23 4.56
CA ARG A 84 -20.96 -7.06 3.13
C ARG A 84 -19.69 -7.24 2.33
N GLY A 85 -19.75 -8.01 1.24
CA GLY A 85 -18.81 -7.94 0.13
C GLY A 85 -19.26 -6.90 -0.91
N PHE A 86 -18.32 -6.33 -1.65
CA PHE A 86 -18.60 -5.37 -2.73
C PHE A 86 -17.68 -5.58 -3.94
N THR A 87 -18.24 -5.27 -5.10
CA THR A 87 -17.55 -5.16 -6.39
C THR A 87 -18.09 -3.92 -7.08
N THR A 88 -17.23 -3.05 -7.58
CA THR A 88 -17.63 -1.89 -8.37
C THR A 88 -17.66 -2.23 -9.87
N ALA A 89 -18.48 -1.51 -10.64
CA ALA A 89 -18.79 -1.90 -12.01
C ALA A 89 -17.75 -1.40 -13.02
N VAL A 90 -17.19 -0.21 -12.80
CA VAL A 90 -16.27 0.46 -13.72
C VAL A 90 -14.82 0.12 -13.39
N THR A 91 -14.45 0.27 -12.12
CA THR A 91 -13.06 0.06 -11.66
C THR A 91 -12.75 -1.38 -11.26
N ASP A 92 -13.74 -2.28 -11.25
CA ASP A 92 -13.63 -3.67 -10.77
C ASP A 92 -13.00 -3.76 -9.36
N THR A 93 -13.23 -2.74 -8.53
CA THR A 93 -12.72 -2.67 -7.17
C THR A 93 -13.51 -3.63 -6.30
N LYS A 94 -12.80 -4.59 -5.71
CA LYS A 94 -13.38 -5.65 -4.89
C LYS A 94 -12.92 -5.54 -3.45
N GLY A 95 -13.79 -5.88 -2.53
CA GLY A 95 -13.44 -5.93 -1.12
C GLY A 95 -14.59 -6.42 -0.25
N TYR A 96 -14.37 -6.44 1.06
CA TYR A 96 -15.40 -6.77 2.02
C TYR A 96 -15.24 -5.99 3.32
N ILE A 97 -16.35 -5.91 4.05
CA ILE A 97 -16.40 -5.43 5.43
C ILE A 97 -16.78 -6.62 6.30
N ALA A 98 -16.07 -6.81 7.41
CA ALA A 98 -16.34 -7.87 8.38
C ALA A 98 -16.27 -7.35 9.82
N VAL A 99 -16.92 -8.09 10.73
CA VAL A 99 -16.76 -7.93 12.18
C VAL A 99 -16.08 -9.18 12.72
N ASP A 100 -14.97 -9.01 13.44
CA ASP A 100 -14.35 -10.05 14.25
C ASP A 100 -14.67 -9.79 15.73
N SER A 101 -15.64 -10.52 16.27
CA SER A 101 -16.01 -10.41 17.68
C SER A 101 -15.00 -11.05 18.64
N THR A 102 -14.11 -11.92 18.15
CA THR A 102 -13.04 -12.50 18.97
C THR A 102 -12.02 -11.42 19.36
N ARG A 103 -11.78 -10.45 18.47
CA ARG A 103 -10.76 -9.40 18.66
C ARG A 103 -11.35 -7.99 18.78
N SER A 104 -12.68 -7.87 18.77
CA SER A 104 -13.38 -6.58 18.76
C SER A 104 -12.92 -5.65 17.62
N LEU A 105 -12.91 -6.19 16.39
CA LEU A 105 -12.46 -5.49 15.19
C LEU A 105 -13.57 -5.34 14.16
N ILE A 106 -13.59 -4.20 13.49
CA ILE A 106 -14.27 -4.00 12.20
C ILE A 106 -13.17 -3.96 11.14
N ILE A 107 -13.25 -4.85 10.16
CA ILE A 107 -12.26 -4.99 9.10
C ILE A 107 -12.85 -4.46 7.81
N LEU A 108 -12.16 -3.54 7.15
CA LEU A 108 -12.35 -3.19 5.74
C LEU A 108 -11.15 -3.75 4.97
N SER A 109 -11.39 -4.64 4.02
CA SER A 109 -10.32 -5.27 3.26
C SER A 109 -10.56 -5.11 1.76
N PHE A 110 -9.55 -4.59 1.05
CA PHE A 110 -9.58 -4.44 -0.41
C PHE A 110 -8.73 -5.50 -1.09
N LYS A 111 -9.25 -6.02 -2.19
CA LYS A 111 -8.60 -7.02 -3.03
C LYS A 111 -7.55 -6.38 -3.95
N GLY A 112 -6.45 -7.08 -4.18
CA GLY A 112 -5.47 -6.74 -5.21
C GLY A 112 -5.89 -7.14 -6.63
N SER A 113 -5.08 -6.75 -7.63
CA SER A 113 -5.30 -7.11 -9.04
C SER A 113 -5.13 -8.60 -9.30
N GLU A 114 -5.93 -9.17 -10.21
CA GLU A 114 -5.79 -10.58 -10.65
C GLU A 114 -4.46 -10.85 -11.36
N SER A 115 -3.97 -9.87 -12.12
CA SER A 115 -2.69 -9.95 -12.83
C SER A 115 -1.82 -8.76 -12.50
N ILE A 116 -0.91 -8.97 -11.54
CA ILE A 116 0.07 -7.97 -11.11
C ILE A 116 1.01 -7.58 -12.25
N GLN A 117 1.45 -8.54 -13.07
CA GLN A 117 2.32 -8.25 -14.21
C GLN A 117 1.63 -7.34 -15.23
N ASN A 118 0.36 -7.61 -15.53
CA ASN A 118 -0.42 -6.74 -16.41
C ASN A 118 -0.67 -5.36 -15.79
N TRP A 119 -0.82 -5.27 -14.47
CA TRP A 119 -0.91 -4.00 -13.78
C TRP A 119 0.40 -3.19 -13.93
N ILE A 120 1.56 -3.81 -13.73
CA ILE A 120 2.88 -3.16 -13.88
C ILE A 120 3.09 -2.63 -15.31
N THR A 121 2.65 -3.35 -16.35
CA THR A 121 2.82 -2.89 -17.73
C THR A 121 1.92 -1.74 -18.11
N ASN A 122 0.70 -1.71 -17.59
CA ASN A 122 -0.35 -0.79 -18.03
C ASN A 122 -0.60 0.37 -17.08
N VAL A 123 0.04 0.39 -15.91
CA VAL A 123 -0.12 1.50 -14.97
C VAL A 123 0.38 2.81 -15.62
N LEU A 124 -0.49 3.82 -15.57
CA LEU A 124 -0.23 5.17 -16.03
C LEU A 124 -0.14 6.08 -14.82
N PHE A 125 0.94 6.86 -14.71
CA PHE A 125 1.27 7.62 -13.50
C PHE A 125 0.59 9.00 -13.46
N PHE A 126 -0.69 9.05 -13.79
CA PHE A 126 -1.45 10.31 -13.76
C PHE A 126 -1.89 10.65 -12.35
N GLN A 127 -1.64 11.90 -11.96
CA GLN A 127 -2.07 12.46 -10.69
C GLN A 127 -3.24 13.42 -10.89
N ILE A 128 -4.21 13.40 -9.97
CA ILE A 128 -5.26 14.40 -9.84
C ILE A 128 -5.15 15.11 -8.50
N SER A 129 -5.66 16.34 -8.42
CA SER A 129 -5.68 17.10 -7.18
C SER A 129 -6.64 16.49 -6.15
N CYS A 130 -6.28 16.58 -4.87
CA CYS A 130 -7.13 16.20 -3.73
C CYS A 130 -7.30 17.38 -2.77
N SER A 131 -8.35 17.33 -1.96
CA SER A 131 -8.75 18.39 -1.02
C SER A 131 -8.24 18.19 0.42
N PHE A 132 -7.39 17.19 0.66
CA PHE A 132 -6.89 16.87 2.01
C PHE A 132 -5.88 17.88 2.55
N ALA A 133 -5.02 18.43 1.67
CA ALA A 133 -3.98 19.37 2.02
C ALA A 133 -3.64 20.28 0.83
N PRO A 134 -3.08 21.48 1.04
CA PRO A 134 -2.59 22.32 -0.05
C PRO A 134 -1.61 21.57 -0.95
N GLY A 135 -1.83 21.61 -2.26
CA GLY A 135 -0.99 20.92 -3.24
C GLY A 135 -1.10 19.39 -3.24
N CYS A 136 -2.04 18.81 -2.49
CA CYS A 136 -2.30 17.37 -2.47
C CYS A 136 -2.61 16.83 -3.87
N LYS A 137 -1.96 15.73 -4.24
CA LYS A 137 -2.23 14.97 -5.46
C LYS A 137 -2.22 13.47 -5.20
N VAL A 138 -3.12 12.75 -5.85
CA VAL A 138 -3.28 11.29 -5.75
C VAL A 138 -3.35 10.65 -7.13
N HIS A 139 -3.00 9.37 -7.23
CA HIS A 139 -3.09 8.60 -8.47
C HIS A 139 -4.55 8.53 -8.97
N LEU A 140 -4.79 8.90 -10.23
CA LEU A 140 -6.13 8.94 -10.84
C LEU A 140 -6.89 7.62 -10.69
N GLY A 141 -6.25 6.50 -11.03
CA GLY A 141 -6.89 5.19 -10.98
C GLY A 141 -7.27 4.75 -9.57
N PHE A 142 -6.47 5.10 -8.56
CA PHE A 142 -6.77 4.72 -7.17
C PHE A 142 -7.88 5.63 -6.61
N ALA A 143 -7.85 6.92 -6.96
CA ALA A 143 -8.90 7.86 -6.60
C ALA A 143 -10.26 7.44 -7.20
N ALA A 144 -10.29 7.05 -8.48
CA ALA A 144 -11.51 6.54 -9.12
C ALA A 144 -12.03 5.25 -8.46
N ALA A 145 -11.13 4.33 -8.12
CA ALA A 145 -11.48 3.08 -7.42
C ALA A 145 -12.08 3.33 -6.02
N TRP A 146 -11.50 4.28 -5.27
CA TRP A 146 -12.08 4.71 -4.01
C TRP A 146 -13.42 5.41 -4.21
N GLU A 147 -13.50 6.39 -5.10
CA GLU A 147 -14.71 7.19 -5.33
C GLU A 147 -15.92 6.29 -5.62
N GLU A 148 -15.77 5.33 -6.53
CA GLU A 148 -16.83 4.40 -6.91
C GLU A 148 -17.24 3.44 -5.76
N SER A 149 -16.30 3.06 -4.89
CA SER A 149 -16.59 2.18 -3.75
C SER A 149 -17.01 2.92 -2.47
N SER A 150 -16.79 4.23 -2.41
CA SER A 150 -16.87 5.04 -1.19
C SER A 150 -18.24 5.00 -0.52
N GLU A 151 -19.33 5.12 -1.29
CA GLU A 151 -20.70 5.14 -0.75
C GLU A 151 -21.02 3.82 -0.01
N ALA A 152 -20.77 2.69 -0.67
CA ALA A 152 -21.01 1.37 -0.10
C ALA A 152 -20.12 1.11 1.13
N VAL A 153 -18.86 1.54 1.07
CA VAL A 153 -17.91 1.39 2.18
C VAL A 153 -18.33 2.24 3.38
N ILE A 154 -18.57 3.54 3.19
CA ILE A 154 -18.92 4.47 4.26
C ILE A 154 -20.23 4.04 4.93
N ALA A 155 -21.24 3.65 4.15
CA ALA A 155 -22.49 3.13 4.69
C ALA A 155 -22.28 1.86 5.53
N GLY A 156 -21.45 0.93 5.04
CA GLY A 156 -21.12 -0.30 5.74
C GLY A 156 -20.34 -0.06 7.05
N ILE A 157 -19.35 0.82 7.03
CA ILE A 157 -18.57 1.19 8.23
C ILE A 157 -19.45 1.91 9.25
N LYS A 158 -20.32 2.83 8.82
CA LYS A 158 -21.26 3.52 9.71
C LYS A 158 -22.19 2.52 10.41
N ALA A 159 -22.76 1.56 9.67
CA ALA A 159 -23.61 0.53 10.24
C ALA A 159 -22.83 -0.39 11.21
N ALA A 160 -21.62 -0.81 10.83
CA ALA A 160 -20.76 -1.65 11.66
C ALA A 160 -20.40 -0.99 13.00
N LYS A 161 -20.04 0.30 12.95
CA LYS A 161 -19.71 1.11 14.12
C LYS A 161 -20.91 1.40 15.01
N ALA A 162 -22.09 1.65 14.42
CA ALA A 162 -23.31 1.81 15.19
C ALA A 162 -23.65 0.53 15.99
N ALA A 163 -23.45 -0.65 15.38
CA ALA A 163 -23.67 -1.93 16.05
C ALA A 163 -22.56 -2.33 17.03
N ASN A 164 -21.33 -1.86 16.81
CA ASN A 164 -20.14 -2.24 17.59
C ASN A 164 -19.29 -1.00 17.95
N PRO A 165 -19.79 -0.09 18.81
CA PRO A 165 -19.17 1.22 19.04
C PRO A 165 -17.75 1.13 19.62
N SER A 166 -17.47 0.10 20.42
CA SER A 166 -16.15 -0.13 21.03
C SER A 166 -15.14 -0.81 20.10
N TYR A 167 -15.56 -1.31 18.94
CA TYR A 167 -14.69 -2.13 18.10
C TYR A 167 -13.74 -1.23 17.31
N LYS A 168 -12.48 -1.64 17.19
CA LYS A 168 -11.47 -0.88 16.42
C LYS A 168 -11.68 -1.09 14.93
N LEU A 169 -11.62 0.00 14.14
CA LEU A 169 -11.64 -0.09 12.69
C LEU A 169 -10.21 -0.34 12.19
N VAL A 170 -10.06 -1.37 11.37
CA VAL A 170 -8.81 -1.69 10.68
C VAL A 170 -9.08 -1.79 9.19
N ILE A 171 -8.28 -1.08 8.41
CA ILE A 171 -8.28 -1.10 6.96
C ILE A 171 -7.05 -1.90 6.53
N THR A 172 -7.25 -2.87 5.64
CA THR A 172 -6.15 -3.68 5.12
C THR A 172 -6.26 -3.92 3.63
N GLY A 173 -5.14 -4.18 2.97
CA GLY A 173 -5.11 -4.46 1.54
C GLY A 173 -3.73 -4.86 1.04
N HIS A 174 -3.72 -5.72 0.04
CA HIS A 174 -2.51 -6.15 -0.67
C HIS A 174 -2.47 -5.55 -2.07
N SER A 175 -1.27 -5.19 -2.54
CA SER A 175 -1.05 -4.68 -3.90
C SER A 175 -1.92 -3.43 -4.17
N LEU A 176 -2.66 -3.40 -5.28
CA LEU A 176 -3.69 -2.40 -5.59
C LEU A 176 -4.66 -2.15 -4.42
N GLY A 177 -5.04 -3.19 -3.68
CA GLY A 177 -5.93 -3.06 -2.52
C GLY A 177 -5.33 -2.23 -1.39
N GLY A 178 -4.00 -2.27 -1.22
CA GLY A 178 -3.29 -1.39 -0.28
C GLY A 178 -3.39 0.08 -0.68
N ALA A 179 -3.32 0.37 -1.98
CA ALA A 179 -3.44 1.74 -2.50
C ALA A 179 -4.84 2.33 -2.27
N VAL A 180 -5.88 1.56 -2.61
CA VAL A 180 -7.28 1.96 -2.36
C VAL A 180 -7.55 2.05 -0.86
N GLY A 181 -7.01 1.14 -0.05
CA GLY A 181 -7.09 1.18 1.41
C GLY A 181 -6.46 2.43 2.03
N THR A 182 -5.37 2.93 1.44
CA THR A 182 -4.72 4.18 1.88
C THR A 182 -5.61 5.40 1.66
N LEU A 183 -6.27 5.49 0.50
CA LEU A 183 -7.28 6.52 0.24
C LEU A 183 -8.47 6.37 1.19
N ALA A 184 -8.97 5.14 1.36
CA ALA A 184 -10.06 4.86 2.29
C ALA A 184 -9.74 5.34 3.72
N ALA A 185 -8.52 5.11 4.20
CA ALA A 185 -8.07 5.60 5.50
C ALA A 185 -8.10 7.13 5.59
N ALA A 186 -7.60 7.83 4.56
CA ALA A 186 -7.60 9.28 4.50
C ALA A 186 -9.01 9.86 4.68
N TYR A 187 -9.98 9.34 3.90
CA TYR A 187 -11.37 9.77 3.94
C TYR A 187 -12.07 9.37 5.24
N LEU A 188 -11.95 8.11 5.68
CA LEU A 188 -12.66 7.62 6.88
C LEU A 188 -12.17 8.32 8.16
N ARG A 189 -10.86 8.57 8.28
CA ARG A 189 -10.30 9.32 9.41
C ARG A 189 -10.80 10.77 9.42
N GLN A 190 -10.86 11.42 8.25
CA GLN A 190 -11.42 12.77 8.12
C GLN A 190 -12.93 12.83 8.47
N LEU A 191 -13.68 11.76 8.18
CA LEU A 191 -15.08 11.62 8.56
C LEU A 191 -15.28 11.27 10.05
N GLY A 192 -14.21 11.21 10.86
CA GLY A 192 -14.29 10.94 12.29
C GLY A 192 -14.35 9.45 12.64
N TYR A 193 -13.90 8.56 11.75
CA TYR A 193 -13.70 7.14 12.05
C TYR A 193 -12.20 6.83 12.21
N PRO A 194 -11.65 6.84 13.44
CA PRO A 194 -10.27 6.43 13.66
C PRO A 194 -10.06 5.00 13.14
N ALA A 195 -9.06 4.85 12.27
CA ALA A 195 -8.78 3.60 11.58
C ALA A 195 -7.28 3.34 11.56
N ASP A 196 -6.88 2.12 11.92
CA ASP A 196 -5.52 1.66 11.62
C ASP A 196 -5.46 1.17 10.17
N LEU A 197 -4.33 1.41 9.51
CA LEU A 197 -4.09 1.01 8.14
C LEU A 197 -2.93 0.02 8.09
N TYR A 198 -3.17 -1.14 7.47
CA TYR A 198 -2.15 -2.16 7.21
C TYR A 198 -2.11 -2.46 5.72
N THR A 199 -1.01 -2.14 5.05
CA THR A 199 -0.86 -2.41 3.61
C THR A 199 0.31 -3.34 3.35
N TYR A 200 0.17 -4.19 2.33
CA TYR A 200 1.16 -5.21 1.98
C TYR A 200 1.50 -5.09 0.50
N GLY A 201 2.75 -4.76 0.17
CA GLY A 201 3.18 -4.56 -1.21
C GLY A 201 2.39 -3.45 -1.91
N SER A 202 1.97 -2.41 -1.19
CA SER A 202 1.21 -1.31 -1.76
C SER A 202 2.11 -0.46 -2.67
N PRO A 203 1.63 -0.03 -3.85
CA PRO A 203 2.29 1.02 -4.62
C PRO A 203 2.17 2.38 -3.92
N ARG A 204 2.96 3.35 -4.37
CA ARG A 204 2.87 4.77 -3.96
C ARG A 204 1.53 5.36 -4.43
N VAL A 205 0.85 6.08 -3.55
CA VAL A 205 -0.57 6.47 -3.77
C VAL A 205 -0.73 7.93 -4.21
N GLY A 206 0.16 8.81 -3.76
CA GLY A 206 0.09 10.24 -4.05
C GLY A 206 1.43 10.94 -3.83
N ASN A 207 1.40 12.26 -3.90
CA ASN A 207 2.57 13.09 -3.64
C ASN A 207 2.86 13.26 -2.14
N GLU A 208 3.94 13.97 -1.83
CA GLU A 208 4.36 14.20 -0.44
C GLU A 208 3.28 14.84 0.43
N ALA A 209 2.57 15.84 -0.09
CA ALA A 209 1.48 16.51 0.63
C ALA A 209 0.36 15.52 1.03
N PHE A 210 0.01 14.58 0.15
CA PHE A 210 -0.97 13.55 0.44
C PHE A 210 -0.47 12.55 1.49
N VAL A 211 0.71 11.96 1.30
CA VAL A 211 1.20 10.91 2.21
C VAL A 211 1.55 11.46 3.59
N LYS A 212 2.04 12.70 3.66
CA LYS A 212 2.25 13.40 4.93
C LYS A 212 0.92 13.59 5.67
N PHE A 213 -0.12 14.04 4.97
CA PHE A 213 -1.46 14.15 5.56
C PHE A 213 -1.94 12.80 6.12
N VAL A 214 -1.81 11.70 5.37
CA VAL A 214 -2.25 10.37 5.84
C VAL A 214 -1.46 9.91 7.06
N SER A 215 -0.14 10.08 7.08
CA SER A 215 0.72 9.64 8.19
C SER A 215 0.60 10.51 9.44
N GLU A 216 0.16 11.77 9.31
CA GLU A 216 -0.09 12.68 10.45
C GLU A 216 -1.52 12.57 11.01
N GLN A 217 -2.45 11.93 10.29
CA GLN A 217 -3.80 11.68 10.80
C GLN A 217 -3.81 10.72 11.99
N ALA A 218 -4.77 10.92 12.90
CA ALA A 218 -4.98 10.01 14.02
C ALA A 218 -5.41 8.61 13.54
N GLY A 219 -4.54 7.63 13.77
CA GLY A 219 -4.69 6.23 13.39
C GLY A 219 -3.32 5.64 13.07
N ALA A 220 -3.06 4.39 13.45
CA ALA A 220 -1.74 3.82 13.17
C ALA A 220 -1.61 3.44 11.69
N GLU A 221 -0.39 3.49 11.17
CA GLU A 221 -0.09 3.15 9.78
C GLU A 221 1.08 2.17 9.71
N TYR A 222 0.83 1.06 9.00
CA TYR A 222 1.76 -0.05 8.83
C TYR A 222 1.87 -0.40 7.35
N ARG A 223 2.84 0.22 6.67
CA ARG A 223 3.16 -0.12 5.28
C ARG A 223 4.22 -1.22 5.25
N VAL A 224 3.82 -2.42 4.86
CA VAL A 224 4.69 -3.60 4.83
C VAL A 224 5.20 -3.86 3.41
N THR A 225 6.51 -4.02 3.28
CA THR A 225 7.21 -4.36 2.03
C THR A 225 8.00 -5.66 2.22
N HIS A 226 8.36 -6.34 1.13
CA HIS A 226 9.05 -7.64 1.20
C HIS A 226 10.15 -7.76 0.16
N THR A 227 11.37 -8.05 0.64
CA THR A 227 12.61 -8.18 -0.15
C THR A 227 12.71 -7.14 -1.27
N ASP A 228 12.60 -7.59 -2.50
CA ASP A 228 12.75 -6.89 -3.76
C ASP A 228 11.44 -6.91 -4.57
N ASP A 229 10.30 -6.86 -3.85
CA ASP A 229 8.98 -6.63 -4.42
C ASP A 229 8.98 -5.35 -5.29
N PRO A 230 8.62 -5.46 -6.59
CA PRO A 230 8.64 -4.33 -7.50
C PRO A 230 7.46 -3.37 -7.33
N VAL A 231 6.35 -3.77 -6.72
CA VAL A 231 5.12 -2.95 -6.68
C VAL A 231 5.26 -1.71 -5.77
N PRO A 232 5.86 -1.80 -4.56
CA PRO A 232 6.14 -0.62 -3.74
C PRO A 232 7.01 0.43 -4.43
N LYS A 233 7.83 0.04 -5.40
CA LYS A 233 8.71 0.95 -6.14
C LYS A 233 7.99 1.74 -7.24
N LEU A 234 6.68 1.55 -7.38
CA LEU A 234 5.85 2.20 -8.38
C LEU A 234 4.70 2.99 -7.75
N PRO A 235 4.23 4.07 -8.38
CA PRO A 235 4.90 4.84 -9.44
C PRO A 235 6.26 5.43 -8.99
N PRO A 236 7.19 5.77 -9.91
CA PRO A 236 8.50 6.33 -9.59
C PRO A 236 8.47 7.61 -8.73
N LEU A 237 9.51 7.83 -7.92
CA LEU A 237 9.76 9.04 -7.14
C LEU A 237 9.87 10.29 -8.02
N GLN A 238 10.49 10.19 -9.21
CA GLN A 238 10.62 11.29 -10.18
C GLN A 238 9.26 11.68 -10.78
N ALA A 239 8.27 10.78 -10.75
CA ALA A 239 6.89 11.10 -11.11
C ALA A 239 6.13 11.80 -9.97
N ASN A 240 6.83 12.32 -8.96
CA ASN A 240 6.27 13.05 -7.81
C ASN A 240 5.33 12.18 -6.95
N PHE A 241 5.63 10.89 -6.84
CA PHE A 241 4.98 9.99 -5.90
C PHE A 241 5.85 9.75 -4.68
N ARG A 242 5.22 9.56 -3.53
CA ARG A 242 5.85 9.31 -2.25
C ARG A 242 5.11 8.19 -1.53
N HIS A 243 5.76 7.60 -0.54
CA HIS A 243 5.18 6.63 0.37
C HIS A 243 4.76 7.28 1.67
N THR A 244 3.81 6.67 2.36
CA THR A 244 3.57 6.95 3.77
C THR A 244 4.68 6.35 4.65
N SER A 245 4.77 6.82 5.89
CA SER A 245 5.81 6.46 6.85
C SER A 245 5.21 6.01 8.19
N PRO A 246 5.75 4.98 8.86
CA PRO A 246 6.96 4.21 8.54
C PRO A 246 6.74 3.01 7.60
N GLU A 247 7.85 2.50 7.06
CA GLU A 247 7.96 1.22 6.35
C GLU A 247 8.35 0.10 7.31
N TYR A 248 7.72 -1.07 7.16
CA TYR A 248 8.10 -2.33 7.80
C TYR A 248 8.57 -3.31 6.72
N TRP A 249 9.88 -3.34 6.49
CA TRP A 249 10.49 -4.11 5.42
C TRP A 249 10.90 -5.50 5.88
N ILE A 250 10.28 -6.53 5.30
CA ILE A 250 10.57 -7.93 5.56
C ILE A 250 11.77 -8.37 4.71
N THR A 251 12.83 -8.84 5.37
CA THR A 251 14.10 -9.25 4.73
C THR A 251 14.22 -10.77 4.55
N SER A 252 13.37 -11.57 5.18
CA SER A 252 13.33 -13.02 4.97
C SER A 252 13.00 -13.36 3.52
N LYS A 253 13.51 -14.48 3.00
CA LYS A 253 13.26 -14.91 1.62
C LYS A 253 11.79 -15.33 1.37
N ASN A 254 11.42 -15.40 0.09
CA ASN A 254 10.15 -16.00 -0.35
C ASN A 254 9.94 -17.41 0.25
N ASN A 255 8.70 -17.73 0.59
CA ASN A 255 8.30 -19.00 1.21
C ASN A 255 8.91 -19.29 2.59
N VAL A 256 9.53 -18.28 3.22
CA VAL A 256 9.99 -18.35 4.63
C VAL A 256 9.07 -17.48 5.46
N VAL A 257 8.50 -18.05 6.52
CA VAL A 257 7.71 -17.27 7.49
C VAL A 257 8.69 -16.36 8.24
N PRO A 258 8.52 -15.03 8.20
CA PRO A 258 9.43 -14.11 8.87
C PRO A 258 9.36 -14.28 10.39
N SER A 259 10.39 -13.78 11.07
CA SER A 259 10.43 -13.54 12.50
C SER A 259 10.60 -12.04 12.79
N THR A 260 10.56 -11.64 14.07
CA THR A 260 10.75 -10.24 14.46
C THR A 260 12.10 -9.67 14.03
N THR A 261 13.14 -10.50 13.93
CA THR A 261 14.48 -10.07 13.48
C THR A 261 14.58 -9.89 11.97
N ASP A 262 13.58 -10.35 11.21
CA ASP A 262 13.52 -10.21 9.76
C ASP A 262 12.77 -8.96 9.32
N VAL A 263 12.45 -8.02 10.23
CA VAL A 263 11.74 -6.78 9.91
C VAL A 263 12.59 -5.58 10.27
N SER A 264 12.96 -4.80 9.26
CA SER A 264 13.61 -3.50 9.43
C SER A 264 12.58 -2.38 9.29
N VAL A 265 12.63 -1.39 10.20
CA VAL A 265 11.75 -0.22 10.14
C VAL A 265 12.49 0.97 9.54
N CYS A 266 11.95 1.55 8.47
CA CYS A 266 12.49 2.76 7.83
C CYS A 266 11.49 3.92 7.89
N THR A 267 11.98 5.13 8.09
CA THR A 267 11.18 6.36 8.18
C THR A 267 11.47 7.32 7.02
N GLY A 268 10.52 8.19 6.71
CA GLY A 268 10.59 9.14 5.59
C GLY A 268 9.62 8.81 4.46
N TYR A 269 9.29 9.83 3.66
CA TYR A 269 8.29 9.75 2.59
C TYR A 269 8.87 9.42 1.20
N GLY A 270 10.18 9.55 1.03
CA GLY A 270 10.89 9.30 -0.23
C GLY A 270 12.32 8.79 -0.01
N THR A 271 12.52 7.96 1.02
CA THR A 271 13.83 7.36 1.30
C THR A 271 14.19 6.34 0.20
N LYS A 272 15.50 6.25 -0.11
CA LYS A 272 16.08 5.20 -0.98
C LYS A 272 16.57 3.98 -0.16
N ASP A 273 16.20 3.87 1.12
CA ASP A 273 16.53 2.76 2.02
C ASP A 273 15.47 1.63 1.99
N CYS A 274 15.68 0.58 2.80
CA CYS A 274 14.78 -0.58 2.90
C CYS A 274 14.46 -1.21 1.53
N SER A 275 13.18 -1.38 1.17
CA SER A 275 12.82 -2.03 -0.09
C SER A 275 13.32 -1.26 -1.32
N GLU A 276 13.45 0.06 -1.23
CA GLU A 276 13.95 0.92 -2.32
C GLU A 276 15.45 0.74 -2.58
N SER A 277 16.22 0.27 -1.59
CA SER A 277 17.66 0.04 -1.78
C SER A 277 17.96 -1.25 -2.56
N THR A 278 16.94 -2.05 -2.87
CA THR A 278 17.12 -3.33 -3.56
C THR A 278 17.13 -3.14 -5.08
N PRO A 279 18.12 -3.67 -5.81
CA PRO A 279 18.15 -3.59 -7.28
C PRO A 279 17.26 -4.65 -7.96
N GLY A 280 16.78 -5.63 -7.19
CA GLY A 280 15.99 -6.76 -7.69
C GLY A 280 14.53 -6.39 -8.01
N PHE A 281 13.92 -7.19 -8.88
CA PHE A 281 12.51 -7.11 -9.25
C PHE A 281 11.90 -8.52 -9.20
N ASN A 282 11.38 -8.90 -8.05
CA ASN A 282 10.87 -10.25 -7.83
C ASN A 282 9.35 -10.25 -7.67
N THR A 283 8.63 -10.58 -8.73
CA THR A 283 7.16 -10.70 -8.67
C THR A 283 6.70 -11.83 -7.75
N THR A 284 7.57 -12.80 -7.43
CA THR A 284 7.26 -13.82 -6.41
C THR A 284 7.37 -13.26 -4.99
N ALA A 285 8.23 -12.26 -4.75
CA ALA A 285 8.27 -11.55 -3.47
C ALA A 285 6.95 -10.81 -3.22
N HIS A 286 6.33 -10.27 -4.27
CA HIS A 286 5.06 -9.55 -4.17
C HIS A 286 3.88 -10.41 -3.68
N VAL A 287 3.96 -11.74 -3.79
CA VAL A 287 2.87 -12.64 -3.37
C VAL A 287 3.16 -13.36 -2.06
N TRP A 288 4.22 -12.97 -1.35
CA TRP A 288 4.62 -13.55 -0.07
C TRP A 288 4.72 -12.48 1.02
N TYR A 289 3.75 -12.43 1.92
CA TYR A 289 3.68 -11.50 3.05
C TYR A 289 3.14 -12.26 4.27
N PHE A 290 4.04 -12.74 5.14
CA PHE A 290 3.74 -13.69 6.25
C PHE A 290 3.17 -15.06 5.82
N GLY A 291 2.96 -15.26 4.53
CA GLY A 291 2.31 -16.40 3.93
C GLY A 291 1.85 -16.07 2.50
N PRO A 292 1.12 -17.00 1.82
CA PRO A 292 0.63 -16.79 0.47
C PRO A 292 -0.53 -15.79 0.45
N ILE A 293 -0.22 -14.50 0.34
CA ILE A 293 -1.22 -13.42 0.41
C ILE A 293 -2.14 -13.38 -0.82
N ALA A 294 -1.70 -13.95 -1.94
CA ALA A 294 -2.52 -14.12 -3.15
C ALA A 294 -3.22 -15.49 -3.23
N GLY A 295 -3.11 -16.36 -2.21
CA GLY A 295 -3.47 -17.78 -2.28
C GLY A 295 -4.94 -18.13 -2.53
N CYS A 296 -5.80 -17.12 -2.58
CA CYS A 296 -7.23 -17.25 -2.88
C CYS A 296 -7.58 -16.88 -4.33
N ALA A 297 -6.64 -16.30 -5.09
CA ALA A 297 -6.79 -15.96 -6.49
C ALA A 297 -6.54 -17.21 -7.36
N GLY A 298 -7.51 -18.14 -7.39
CA GLY A 298 -7.44 -19.33 -8.24
C GLY A 298 -8.25 -20.52 -7.74
N GLY A 299 -9.53 -20.57 -8.09
CA GLY A 299 -10.33 -21.79 -8.01
C GLY A 299 -10.07 -22.69 -9.21
N SER A 300 -9.07 -23.57 -9.09
CA SER A 300 -9.03 -24.89 -9.75
C SER A 300 -7.95 -25.70 -9.07
N GLY A 301 -8.28 -26.93 -8.69
CA GLY A 301 -7.44 -27.76 -7.83
C GLY A 301 -5.98 -27.77 -8.25
N SER A 302 -5.10 -27.60 -7.27
CA SER A 302 -3.73 -28.12 -7.31
C SER A 302 -3.80 -29.65 -7.37
N SER A 303 -4.22 -30.17 -8.52
CA SER A 303 -3.93 -31.53 -8.94
C SER A 303 -2.42 -31.69 -8.87
N LYS A 304 -2.01 -32.75 -8.19
CA LYS A 304 -0.65 -33.27 -8.05
C LYS A 304 0.07 -33.42 -9.40
N ARG A 305 0.56 -32.32 -10.00
CA ARG A 305 1.30 -32.38 -11.27
C ARG A 305 2.49 -31.43 -11.40
N SER A 306 3.09 -31.02 -10.28
CA SER A 306 4.37 -30.28 -10.27
C SER A 306 5.57 -31.11 -9.79
N GLN A 307 5.42 -32.43 -9.65
CA GLN A 307 6.54 -33.36 -9.39
C GLN A 307 6.62 -34.42 -10.50
N ALA A 308 6.89 -34.03 -11.75
CA ALA A 308 7.37 -34.95 -12.80
C ALA A 308 7.66 -34.20 -14.12
N VAL A 309 8.50 -33.15 -14.12
CA VAL A 309 9.21 -32.73 -15.35
C VAL A 309 10.53 -32.09 -14.94
N ALA A 310 11.43 -32.89 -14.36
CA ALA A 310 12.82 -32.49 -14.06
C ALA A 310 13.84 -33.47 -14.67
N GLY A 311 13.43 -34.24 -15.67
CA GLY A 311 14.30 -35.00 -16.55
C GLY A 311 13.80 -34.81 -17.97
N ASP A 312 14.71 -34.74 -18.94
CA ASP A 312 14.45 -34.69 -20.39
C ASP A 312 14.22 -33.31 -21.04
N ARG A 313 15.06 -32.31 -20.71
CA ARG A 313 15.33 -31.19 -21.64
C ARG A 313 16.82 -30.91 -21.87
N GLU A 314 17.67 -31.90 -21.60
CA GLU A 314 19.07 -31.87 -22.01
C GLU A 314 19.25 -32.86 -23.15
N LEU A 315 18.95 -32.39 -24.36
CA LEU A 315 19.25 -32.94 -25.70
C LEU A 315 18.20 -32.31 -26.62
N LEU A 316 18.62 -31.47 -27.58
CA LEU A 316 17.90 -30.98 -28.77
C LEU A 316 17.85 -29.46 -29.02
N PHE A 317 18.60 -28.60 -28.32
CA PHE A 317 18.84 -27.24 -28.84
C PHE A 317 20.27 -26.77 -28.60
N GLY A 318 21.05 -26.74 -29.69
CA GLY A 318 22.37 -26.14 -29.74
C GLY A 318 22.31 -24.61 -29.65
N ARG A 319 23.37 -24.06 -29.04
CA ARG A 319 23.94 -22.69 -29.17
C ARG A 319 22.97 -21.57 -29.60
N GLY A 320 22.64 -20.72 -28.64
CA GLY A 320 22.29 -19.31 -28.90
C GLY A 320 20.84 -18.94 -28.63
N ALA A 321 20.43 -18.95 -27.35
CA ALA A 321 19.25 -18.21 -26.93
C ALA A 321 19.68 -17.16 -25.89
N ARG A 322 19.85 -15.92 -26.35
CA ARG A 322 19.74 -14.76 -25.45
C ARG A 322 18.35 -14.83 -24.84
N VAL A 323 18.26 -14.79 -23.51
CA VAL A 323 16.99 -14.68 -22.79
C VAL A 323 16.33 -13.39 -23.26
N GLU A 324 15.21 -13.53 -23.99
CA GLU A 324 14.37 -12.41 -24.38
C GLU A 324 13.72 -11.86 -23.10
N GLU A 325 14.23 -10.73 -22.61
CA GLU A 325 13.64 -10.05 -21.45
C GLU A 325 12.18 -9.71 -21.76
N ARG A 326 11.26 -10.11 -20.88
CA ARG A 326 9.83 -9.83 -21.08
C ARG A 326 9.62 -8.32 -21.06
N GLY A 327 8.83 -7.76 -21.98
CA GLY A 327 8.67 -6.30 -22.12
C GLY A 327 8.26 -5.54 -20.85
N TRP A 328 7.63 -6.22 -19.87
CA TRP A 328 7.33 -5.64 -18.56
C TRP A 328 8.57 -5.44 -17.68
N GLU A 329 9.57 -6.33 -17.77
CA GLU A 329 10.83 -6.24 -17.04
C GLU A 329 11.64 -5.03 -17.52
N ILE A 330 11.63 -4.77 -18.84
CA ILE A 330 12.29 -3.60 -19.45
C ILE A 330 11.67 -2.31 -18.93
N LYS A 331 10.34 -2.16 -19.07
CA LYS A 331 9.62 -0.96 -18.62
C LYS A 331 9.76 -0.70 -17.12
N LEU A 332 9.75 -1.77 -16.31
CA LEU A 332 9.99 -1.67 -14.88
C LEU A 332 11.41 -1.20 -14.57
N ARG A 333 12.43 -1.74 -15.27
CA ARG A 333 13.82 -1.28 -15.08
C ARG A 333 14.00 0.18 -15.46
N GLU A 334 13.34 0.66 -16.52
CA GLU A 334 13.35 2.09 -16.87
C GLU A 334 12.82 2.95 -15.72
N TYR A 335 11.68 2.57 -15.14
CA TYR A 335 11.07 3.27 -14.01
C TYR A 335 11.95 3.27 -12.75
N LEU A 336 12.62 2.16 -12.45
CA LEU A 336 13.53 2.08 -11.30
C LEU A 336 14.84 2.81 -11.52
N ALA A 337 15.35 2.82 -12.75
CA ALA A 337 16.54 3.58 -13.12
C ALA A 337 16.31 5.08 -12.90
N MET A 338 15.08 5.57 -13.19
CA MET A 338 14.70 6.93 -12.85
C MET A 338 14.93 7.19 -11.34
N ASP A 339 14.45 6.30 -10.45
CA ASP A 339 14.54 6.46 -8.99
C ASP A 339 16.00 6.45 -8.44
N GLN A 340 16.98 5.91 -9.18
CA GLN A 340 18.38 5.83 -8.74
C GLN A 340 19.18 7.10 -9.03
N ASP A 341 18.85 7.82 -10.10
CA ASP A 341 19.41 9.14 -10.43
C ASP A 341 18.87 10.28 -9.52
#